data_AF-A0A4R4EH93-F1
#
_entry.id   AF-A0A4R4EH93-F1
#
_cell.length_a   1.000
_cell.length_b   1.000
_cell.length_c   1.000
_cell.angle_alpha   90.00
_cell.angle_beta   90.00
_cell.angle_gamma   90.00
#
_symmetry.space_group_name_H-M   'P 1'
#
loop_
_entity.id
_entity.type
_entity.pdbx_description
1 polymer ?
#
loop_
_entity_poly.entity_id
_entity_poly.type
_entity_poly.pdbx_seq_one_letter_code
_entity_poly.pdbx_strand_id
1 'polypeptide(L)'
;VLISDAHNSYKSYTSNNDVEHVIINGSNKEYIKKGIFHLNNINNYHSRLKKWISRFNGVSTKYLQLYLVWFQFLDNRKMESDLSKKKQMLILASVYGTWETADKLRLRNFAF
;
A
#
# COMPACT_ATOMS: atom_id res chain seq x y z
N VAL A 1 1.85 4.15 11.58
CA VAL A 1 2.24 5.51 11.14
C VAL A 1 1.51 5.85 9.85
N LEU A 2 0.71 6.92 9.83
CA LEU A 2 0.07 7.48 8.65
C LEU A 2 0.86 8.69 8.18
N ILE A 3 1.13 8.80 6.87
CA ILE A 3 1.79 9.95 6.28
C ILE A 3 0.83 10.63 5.32
N SER A 4 0.55 11.91 5.51
CA SER A 4 -0.33 12.67 4.62
C SER A 4 -0.02 14.16 4.67
N ASP A 5 -0.72 14.93 3.85
CA ASP A 5 -0.81 16.38 4.01
C ASP A 5 -1.50 16.75 5.34
N ALA A 6 -1.49 18.04 5.67
CA ALA A 6 -2.05 18.57 6.92
C ALA A 6 -3.59 18.64 6.94
N HIS A 7 -4.30 17.92 6.07
CA HIS A 7 -5.76 18.02 5.99
C HIS A 7 -6.45 17.45 7.25
N ASN A 8 -7.46 18.17 7.75
CA ASN A 8 -8.12 17.90 9.03
C ASN A 8 -8.75 16.50 9.12
N SER A 9 -9.18 15.92 7.99
CA SER A 9 -9.74 14.56 7.96
C SER A 9 -8.74 13.51 8.47
N TYR A 10 -7.46 13.65 8.13
CA TYR A 10 -6.42 12.71 8.55
C TYR A 10 -6.10 12.89 10.03
N LYS A 11 -6.15 14.12 10.55
CA LYS A 11 -5.95 14.43 11.97
C LYS A 11 -7.04 13.81 12.85
N SER A 12 -8.31 13.90 12.43
CA SER A 12 -9.41 13.26 13.15
C SER A 12 -9.32 11.73 13.08
N TYR A 13 -8.94 11.19 11.93
CA TYR A 13 -8.78 9.74 11.76
C TYR A 13 -7.67 9.17 12.65
N THR A 14 -6.50 9.79 12.68
CA THR A 14 -5.34 9.34 13.46
C THR A 14 -5.60 9.41 14.96
N SER A 15 -6.26 10.47 15.42
CA SER A 15 -6.67 10.64 16.82
C SER A 15 -7.66 9.55 17.26
N ASN A 16 -8.58 9.14 16.38
CA ASN A 16 -9.58 8.11 16.70
C ASN A 16 -9.04 6.68 16.62
N ASN A 17 -7.94 6.43 15.90
CA ASN A 17 -7.42 5.09 15.64
C ASN A 17 -6.06 4.83 16.30
N ASP A 18 -5.58 5.74 17.17
CA ASP A 18 -4.27 5.67 17.82
C ASP A 18 -3.10 5.42 16.83
N VAL A 19 -3.15 6.12 15.69
CA VAL A 19 -2.12 6.01 14.65
C VAL A 19 -1.27 7.27 14.64
N GLU A 20 0.05 7.13 14.77
CA GLU A 20 0.95 8.27 14.63
C GLU A 20 0.78 8.97 13.26
N HIS A 21 0.55 10.28 13.26
CA HIS A 21 0.38 11.08 12.06
C HIS A 21 1.63 11.90 11.72
N VAL A 22 2.29 11.55 10.61
CA VAL A 22 3.42 12.29 10.06
C VAL A 22 2.91 13.22 8.96
N ILE A 23 2.81 14.50 9.27
CA ILE A 23 2.36 15.53 8.32
C ILE A 23 3.52 15.98 7.44
N ILE A 24 3.43 15.82 6.12
CA ILE A 24 4.42 16.38 5.19
C ILE A 24 3.76 17.53 4.42
N ASN A 25 4.21 18.76 4.65
CA ASN A 25 3.68 19.94 3.98
C ASN A 25 4.56 20.34 2.79
N GLY A 26 4.19 19.86 1.60
CA GLY A 26 4.88 20.21 0.36
C GLY A 26 4.86 21.71 0.04
N SER A 27 3.87 22.47 0.53
CA SER A 27 3.78 23.92 0.34
C SER A 27 4.82 24.68 1.17
N ASN A 28 5.28 24.10 2.28
CA ASN A 28 6.36 24.67 3.11
C ASN A 28 7.76 24.23 2.63
N LYS A 29 7.87 23.63 1.44
CA LYS A 29 9.10 23.01 0.90
C LYS A 29 9.71 21.92 1.80
N GLU A 30 8.91 21.36 2.71
CA GLU A 30 9.30 20.20 3.51
C GLU A 30 8.98 18.92 2.74
N TYR A 31 9.99 18.32 2.13
CA TYR A 31 9.85 17.07 1.37
C TYR A 31 10.35 15.83 2.13
N ILE A 32 10.97 16.06 3.30
CA ILE A 32 11.62 15.04 4.12
C ILE A 32 11.21 15.28 5.57
N LYS A 33 10.59 14.29 6.21
CA LYS A 33 10.25 14.34 7.65
C LYS A 33 10.85 13.16 8.37
N LYS A 34 11.45 13.42 9.55
CA LYS A 34 12.19 12.43 10.35
C LYS A 34 13.35 11.72 9.61
N GLY A 35 13.85 12.28 8.51
CA GLY A 35 14.97 11.72 7.73
C GLY A 35 14.65 10.44 6.92
N ILE A 36 13.52 9.78 7.19
CA ILE A 36 13.12 8.50 6.58
C ILE A 36 11.91 8.63 5.64
N PHE A 37 11.09 9.67 5.80
CA PHE A 37 9.87 9.84 5.03
C PHE A 37 10.06 10.89 3.93
N HIS A 38 10.19 10.42 2.69
CA HIS A 38 10.29 11.26 1.50
C HIS A 38 8.94 11.34 0.78
N LEU A 39 8.42 12.56 0.57
CA LEU A 39 7.18 12.78 -0.18
C LEU A 39 7.25 12.17 -1.59
N ASN A 40 8.42 12.24 -2.22
CA ASN A 40 8.66 11.68 -3.55
C ASN A 40 8.50 10.16 -3.58
N ASN A 41 8.86 9.44 -2.51
CA ASN A 41 8.70 7.99 -2.46
C ASN A 41 7.21 7.61 -2.40
N ILE A 42 6.44 8.36 -1.60
CA ILE A 42 4.98 8.20 -1.47
C ILE A 42 4.28 8.51 -2.80
N ASN A 43 4.63 9.64 -3.43
CA ASN A 43 4.08 10.02 -4.73
C ASN A 43 4.43 9.00 -5.83
N ASN A 44 5.66 8.47 -5.81
CA ASN A 44 6.07 7.43 -6.75
C ASN A 44 5.28 6.14 -6.52
N TYR A 45 5.09 5.71 -5.28
CA TYR A 45 4.24 4.56 -4.94
C TYR A 45 2.80 4.74 -5.47
N HIS A 46 2.17 5.90 -5.24
CA HIS A 46 0.84 6.18 -5.75
C HIS A 46 0.77 6.17 -7.28
N SER A 47 1.78 6.71 -7.96
CA SER A 47 1.87 6.69 -9.42
C SER A 47 1.92 5.26 -9.96
N ARG A 48 2.75 4.40 -9.36
CA ARG A 48 2.86 2.98 -9.74
C ARG A 48 1.54 2.23 -9.51
N LEU A 49 0.90 2.46 -8.37
CA LEU A 49 -0.40 1.86 -8.06
C LEU A 49 -1.48 2.27 -9.08
N LYS A 50 -1.59 3.57 -9.37
CA LYS A 50 -2.55 4.09 -10.37
C LYS A 50 -2.33 3.48 -11.75
N LYS A 51 -1.07 3.46 -12.22
CA LYS A 51 -0.70 2.85 -13.50
C LYS A 51 -0.99 1.35 -13.55
N TRP A 52 -0.84 0.66 -12.42
CA TRP A 52 -1.12 -0.77 -12.33
C TRP A 52 -2.64 -1.05 -12.36
N ILE A 53 -3.43 -0.26 -11.63
CA ILE A 53 -4.89 -0.34 -11.58
C ILE A 53 -5.53 0.01 -12.94
N SER A 54 -4.99 0.99 -13.67
CA SER A 54 -5.57 1.46 -14.94
C SER A 54 -5.62 0.40 -16.05
N ARG A 55 -4.96 -0.75 -15.87
CA ARG A 55 -4.99 -1.87 -16.82
C ARG A 55 -6.25 -2.73 -16.68
N PHE A 56 -7.03 -2.54 -15.62
CA PHE A 56 -8.30 -3.24 -15.40
C PHE A 56 -9.46 -2.33 -15.80
N ASN A 57 -10.53 -2.91 -16.38
CA ASN A 57 -11.75 -2.19 -16.77
C ASN A 57 -12.70 -1.94 -15.59
N GLY A 58 -12.13 -1.64 -14.43
CA GLY A 58 -12.84 -1.57 -13.15
C GLY A 58 -12.32 -2.61 -12.16
N VAL A 59 -12.15 -2.17 -10.90
CA VAL A 59 -11.73 -3.03 -9.79
C VAL A 59 -12.96 -3.33 -8.95
N SER A 60 -13.29 -4.62 -8.79
CA SER A 60 -14.37 -5.02 -7.90
C SER A 60 -14.03 -4.64 -6.46
N THR A 61 -14.89 -3.85 -5.82
CA THR A 61 -14.72 -3.45 -4.40
C THR A 61 -14.66 -4.64 -3.47
N LYS A 62 -15.40 -5.73 -3.77
CA LYS A 62 -15.36 -7.00 -3.03
C LYS A 62 -13.97 -7.62 -2.97
N TYR A 63 -13.18 -7.47 -4.03
CA TYR A 63 -11.86 -8.09 -4.17
C TYR A 63 -10.71 -7.08 -4.09
N LEU A 64 -10.98 -5.80 -3.78
CA LEU A 64 -9.98 -4.73 -3.77
C LEU A 64 -8.72 -5.11 -2.97
N GLN A 65 -8.89 -5.77 -1.84
CA GLN A 65 -7.77 -6.23 -1.03
C GLN A 65 -6.87 -7.24 -1.76
N LEU A 66 -7.46 -8.15 -2.54
CA LEU A 66 -6.71 -9.09 -3.38
C LEU A 66 -5.91 -8.36 -4.45
N TYR A 67 -6.49 -7.32 -5.07
CA TYR A 67 -5.76 -6.47 -6.02
C TYR A 67 -4.59 -5.75 -5.35
N LEU A 68 -4.77 -5.22 -4.14
CA LEU A 68 -3.70 -4.52 -3.42
C LEU A 68 -2.56 -5.47 -3.02
N VAL A 69 -2.87 -6.68 -2.57
CA VAL A 69 -1.85 -7.71 -2.29
C VAL A 69 -1.08 -8.07 -3.56
N TRP A 70 -1.78 -8.21 -4.69
CA TRP A 70 -1.14 -8.49 -5.98
C TRP A 70 -0.23 -7.33 -6.41
N PHE A 71 -0.69 -6.08 -6.27
CA PHE A 71 0.14 -4.92 -6.55
C PHE A 71 1.39 -4.88 -5.67
N GLN A 72 1.24 -5.05 -4.36
CA GLN A 72 2.35 -4.99 -3.41
C GLN A 72 3.40 -6.07 -3.71
N PHE A 73 2.97 -7.27 -4.07
CA PHE A 73 3.88 -8.33 -4.50
C PHE A 73 4.71 -7.93 -5.73
N LEU A 74 4.06 -7.32 -6.73
CA LEU A 74 4.73 -6.87 -7.95
C LEU A 74 5.65 -5.68 -7.71
N ASP A 75 5.25 -4.75 -6.83
CA ASP A 75 6.02 -3.55 -6.48
C ASP A 75 7.30 -3.93 -5.71
N ASN A 76 7.16 -4.80 -4.70
CA ASN A 76 8.26 -5.27 -3.87
C ASN A 76 9.30 -6.09 -4.65
N ARG A 77 8.88 -6.79 -5.71
CA ARG A 77 9.76 -7.64 -6.52
C ARG A 77 10.23 -6.98 -7.82
N LYS A 78 10.04 -5.66 -7.95
CA LYS A 78 10.46 -4.83 -9.10
C LYS A 78 10.19 -5.51 -10.44
N MET A 79 8.96 -6.00 -10.68
CA MET A 79 8.53 -6.51 -12.00
C MET A 79 9.58 -7.34 -12.79
N GLU A 80 10.38 -8.18 -12.13
CA GLU A 80 11.31 -9.02 -12.88
C GLU A 80 10.54 -10.13 -13.61
N SER A 81 10.91 -10.40 -14.85
CA SER A 81 10.25 -11.33 -15.77
C SER A 81 10.35 -12.81 -15.36
N ASP A 82 10.90 -13.09 -14.17
CA ASP A 82 11.19 -14.42 -13.67
C ASP A 82 9.90 -15.23 -13.40
N LEU A 83 9.77 -16.31 -14.18
CA LEU A 83 8.67 -17.28 -14.11
C LEU A 83 8.60 -17.98 -12.75
N SER A 84 9.73 -18.16 -12.06
CA SER A 84 9.80 -18.77 -10.73
C SER A 84 9.03 -17.95 -9.70
N LYS A 85 9.19 -16.61 -9.75
CA LYS A 85 8.48 -15.68 -8.87
C LYS A 85 6.99 -15.63 -9.16
N LYS A 86 6.56 -15.78 -10.44
CA LYS A 86 5.14 -15.89 -10.82
C LYS A 86 4.50 -17.17 -10.30
N LYS A 87 5.21 -18.30 -10.34
CA LYS A 87 4.75 -19.57 -9.75
C LYS A 87 4.61 -19.44 -8.23
N GLN A 88 5.58 -18.81 -7.57
CA GLN A 88 5.53 -18.57 -6.13
C GLN A 88 4.35 -17.66 -5.73
N MET A 89 4.00 -16.67 -6.57
CA MET A 89 2.79 -15.86 -6.39
C MET A 89 1.51 -16.69 -6.45
N LEU A 90 1.38 -17.56 -7.47
CA LEU A 90 0.21 -18.43 -7.63
C LEU A 90 0.07 -19.37 -6.43
N ILE A 91 1.18 -19.93 -5.95
CA ILE A 91 1.22 -20.78 -4.75
C ILE A 91 0.80 -19.98 -3.50
N LEU A 92 1.33 -18.78 -3.28
CA LEU A 92 0.94 -17.96 -2.12
C LEU A 92 -0.55 -17.58 -2.19
N ALA A 93 -1.08 -17.24 -3.36
CA ALA A 93 -2.49 -16.88 -3.52
C ALA A 93 -3.44 -18.08 -3.38
N SER A 94 -2.99 -19.30 -3.68
CA SER A 94 -3.80 -20.52 -3.62
C SER A 94 -3.68 -21.26 -2.28
N VAL A 95 -2.51 -21.25 -1.65
CA VAL A 95 -2.24 -21.91 -0.35
C VAL A 95 -2.84 -21.11 0.80
N TYR A 96 -2.75 -19.78 0.76
CA TYR A 96 -3.44 -18.93 1.71
C TYR A 96 -4.88 -18.73 1.22
N GLY A 97 -5.74 -19.72 1.50
CA GLY A 97 -7.17 -19.67 1.22
C GLY A 97 -7.75 -18.31 1.62
N THR A 98 -8.24 -17.58 0.62
CA THR A 98 -8.67 -16.17 0.67
C THR A 98 -9.88 -15.90 1.59
N TRP A 99 -10.37 -16.92 2.30
CA TRP A 99 -11.56 -16.88 3.16
C TRP A 99 -11.29 -16.34 4.57
N GLU A 100 -10.05 -16.41 5.06
CA GLU A 100 -9.68 -15.84 6.37
C GLU A 100 -8.97 -14.47 6.25
N THR A 101 -8.72 -14.02 5.03
CA THR A 101 -7.58 -13.14 4.73
C THR A 101 -7.90 -11.66 4.88
N ALA A 102 -9.15 -11.24 4.73
CA ALA A 102 -9.47 -9.80 4.79
C ALA A 102 -9.21 -9.22 6.18
N ASP A 103 -9.70 -9.92 7.20
CA ASP A 103 -9.61 -9.54 8.60
C ASP A 103 -8.21 -9.83 9.18
N LYS A 104 -7.62 -10.98 8.84
CA LYS A 104 -6.28 -11.37 9.32
C LYS A 104 -5.14 -10.56 8.68
N LEU A 105 -5.26 -10.10 7.42
CA LEU A 105 -4.26 -9.20 6.82
C LEU A 105 -4.27 -7.81 7.49
N ARG A 106 -5.46 -7.36 7.92
CA ARG A 106 -5.62 -6.09 8.61
C ARG A 106 -5.01 -6.11 10.03
N LEU A 107 -4.95 -7.30 10.62
CA LEU A 107 -4.41 -7.57 11.96
C LEU A 107 -2.98 -8.13 11.98
N ARG A 108 -2.31 -8.26 10.82
CA ARG A 108 -0.97 -8.87 10.77
C ARG A 108 0.10 -7.89 11.24
N ASN A 109 0.61 -8.11 12.45
CA ASN A 109 1.77 -7.42 13.07
C ASN A 109 3.12 -7.62 12.33
N PHE A 110 3.11 -8.10 11.09
CA PHE A 110 4.31 -8.32 10.30
C PHE A 110 4.15 -7.67 8.93
N ALA A 111 4.29 -6.34 8.92
CA ALA A 111 4.84 -5.61 7.80
C ALA A 111 6.37 -5.69 7.92
N PHE A 112 6.98 -6.54 7.11
CA PHE A 112 8.40 -6.46 6.75
C PHE A 112 8.47 -5.95 5.31
#